data_AF-A0A210PTD2-F1
#
_entry.id   AF-A0A210PTD2-F1
#
_cell.length_a   1.000
_cell.length_b   1.000
_cell.length_c   1.000
_cell.angle_alpha   90.00
_cell.angle_beta   90.00
_cell.angle_gamma   90.00
#
_symmetry.space_group_name_H-M   'P 1'
#
loop_
_entity.id
_entity.type
_entity.pdbx_description
1 polymer ?
#
loop_
_entity_poly.entity_id
_entity_poly.type
_entity_poly.pdbx_seq_one_letter_code
_entity_poly.pdbx_strand_id
1 'polypeptide(L)'
;MALTHPQNDCIVMALAHAQYDSITMALTHPQNDYITITLTNPQHDCITMVLTHPQNECTTMAFSHPQSDCITMALTHPQYDCITMALTHPHNNCITMALTHPQNDCITMAFTHPHNNCITMALTHPQNDCITMAFTHPQSDCIIMVLVLPQNDFITMT
;
A
#
# COMPACT_ATOMS: atom_id res chain seq x y z
N MET A 1 -6.24 0.42 15.07
CA MET A 1 -7.71 0.47 14.96
C MET A 1 -8.22 -0.84 14.39
N ALA A 2 -9.29 -1.39 14.97
CA ALA A 2 -9.95 -2.59 14.45
C ALA A 2 -11.46 -2.36 14.38
N LEU A 3 -12.07 -2.60 13.21
CA LEU A 3 -13.51 -2.45 12.99
C LEU A 3 -14.06 -3.68 12.27
N THR A 4 -15.32 -4.00 12.59
CA THR A 4 -16.09 -5.06 11.94
C THR A 4 -17.32 -4.43 11.30
N HIS A 5 -17.52 -4.69 10.01
CA HIS A 5 -18.57 -4.10 9.19
C HIS A 5 -18.59 -2.56 9.17
N PRO A 6 -17.44 -1.87 9.02
CA PRO A 6 -17.48 -0.45 8.68
C PRO A 6 -18.15 -0.25 7.30
N GLN A 7 -18.90 0.84 7.15
CA GLN A 7 -19.66 1.12 5.94
C GLN A 7 -19.64 2.61 5.63
N ASN A 8 -19.17 2.94 4.42
CA ASN A 8 -19.03 4.31 3.93
C ASN A 8 -18.15 5.19 4.83
N ASP A 9 -17.12 4.60 5.42
CA ASP A 9 -16.19 5.30 6.29
C ASP A 9 -15.13 6.06 5.50
N CYS A 10 -14.72 7.19 6.06
CA CYS A 10 -13.59 7.96 5.58
C CYS A 10 -12.57 8.09 6.70
N ILE A 11 -11.48 7.33 6.58
CA ILE A 11 -10.41 7.30 7.56
C ILE A 11 -9.27 8.15 7.04
N VAL A 12 -9.08 9.32 7.64
CA VAL A 12 -8.03 10.27 7.29
C VAL A 12 -7.05 10.39 8.44
N MET A 13 -5.78 10.17 8.15
CA MET A 13 -4.68 10.34 9.09
C MET A 13 -3.63 11.29 8.51
N ALA A 14 -3.27 12.31 9.30
CA ALA A 14 -2.27 13.29 8.94
C ALA A 14 -1.35 13.58 10.13
N LEU A 15 -0.06 13.25 10.01
CA LEU A 15 0.94 13.52 11.03
C LEU A 15 2.15 14.25 10.45
N ALA A 16 2.77 15.09 11.29
CA ALA A 16 3.97 15.84 10.95
C ALA A 16 5.00 15.77 12.08
N HIS A 17 6.27 15.57 11.72
CA HIS A 17 7.41 15.51 12.65
C HIS A 17 7.31 14.42 13.72
N ALA A 18 6.65 13.32 13.38
CA ALA A 18 6.57 12.14 14.22
C ALA A 18 7.96 11.54 14.43
N GLN A 19 8.31 11.25 15.69
CA GLN A 19 9.60 10.62 16.00
C GLN A 19 9.53 9.10 15.96
N TYR A 20 8.45 8.51 16.46
CA TYR A 20 8.20 7.07 16.44
C TYR A 20 6.70 6.83 16.33
N ASP A 21 6.23 6.21 15.26
CA ASP A 21 4.80 5.92 15.09
C ASP A 21 4.56 4.53 14.48
N SER A 22 3.51 3.88 14.99
CA SER A 22 3.02 2.62 14.46
C SER A 22 1.52 2.73 14.18
N ILE A 23 1.15 2.62 12.91
CA ILE A 23 -0.24 2.66 12.49
C ILE A 23 -0.65 1.25 12.13
N THR A 24 -1.62 0.72 12.87
CA THR A 24 -2.21 -0.60 12.57
C THR A 24 -3.70 -0.44 12.30
N MET A 25 -4.17 -0.99 11.20
CA MET A 25 -5.56 -0.98 10.81
C MET A 25 -6.02 -2.39 10.42
N ALA A 26 -7.12 -2.84 11.00
CA ALA A 26 -7.72 -4.13 10.70
C ALA A 26 -9.22 -3.97 10.49
N LEU A 27 -9.69 -4.18 9.25
CA LEU A 27 -11.10 -4.08 8.91
C LEU A 27 -11.61 -5.45 8.43
N THR A 28 -12.76 -5.86 8.95
CA THR A 28 -13.45 -7.07 8.50
C THR A 28 -14.78 -6.67 7.87
N HIS A 29 -14.99 -7.04 6.61
CA HIS A 29 -16.13 -6.64 5.77
C HIS A 29 -16.32 -5.12 5.62
N PRO A 30 -15.27 -4.33 5.33
CA PRO A 30 -15.46 -2.93 4.98
C PRO A 30 -16.20 -2.79 3.65
N GLN A 31 -17.02 -1.75 3.53
CA GLN A 31 -17.80 -1.48 2.33
C GLN A 31 -17.80 0.01 1.99
N ASN A 32 -17.28 0.33 0.80
CA ASN A 32 -17.17 1.69 0.26
C ASN A 32 -16.32 2.62 1.14
N ASP A 33 -15.25 2.10 1.73
CA ASP A 33 -14.42 2.93 2.60
C ASP A 33 -13.25 3.58 1.83
N TYR A 34 -12.86 4.75 2.34
CA TYR A 34 -11.75 5.54 1.84
C TYR A 34 -10.72 5.73 2.95
N ILE A 35 -9.50 5.25 2.71
CA ILE A 35 -8.40 5.36 3.65
C ILE A 35 -7.33 6.27 3.07
N THR A 36 -7.02 7.36 3.78
CA THR A 36 -5.96 8.30 3.41
C THR A 36 -4.97 8.46 4.57
N ILE A 37 -3.69 8.20 4.30
CA ILE A 37 -2.60 8.40 5.26
C ILE A 37 -1.59 9.37 4.67
N THR A 38 -1.26 10.42 5.42
CA THR A 38 -0.28 11.44 5.05
C THR A 38 0.72 11.67 6.18
N LEU A 39 2.00 11.47 5.91
CA LEU A 39 3.07 11.76 6.88
C LEU A 39 4.09 12.73 6.28
N THR A 40 4.51 13.70 7.11
CA THR A 40 5.57 14.67 6.76
C THR A 40 6.69 14.64 7.80
N ASN A 41 7.92 14.47 7.34
CA ASN A 41 9.14 14.35 8.15
C ASN A 41 9.05 13.30 9.27
N PRO A 42 8.51 12.08 9.04
CA PRO A 42 8.54 11.07 10.06
C PRO A 42 9.96 10.47 10.20
N GLN A 43 10.34 10.09 11.41
CA GLN A 43 11.68 9.56 11.68
C GLN A 43 11.76 8.02 11.72
N HIS A 44 10.80 7.36 12.39
CA HIS A 44 10.69 5.91 12.48
C HIS A 44 9.23 5.48 12.46
N ASP A 45 8.80 4.88 11.35
CA ASP A 45 7.39 4.65 11.11
C ASP A 45 7.09 3.31 10.44
N CYS A 46 5.99 2.69 10.90
CA CYS A 46 5.51 1.42 10.38
C CYS A 46 3.99 1.43 10.21
N ILE A 47 3.55 0.99 9.04
CA ILE A 47 2.13 0.89 8.71
C ILE A 47 1.79 -0.56 8.38
N THR A 48 0.78 -1.07 9.09
CA THR A 48 0.19 -2.38 8.84
C THR A 48 -1.30 -2.24 8.58
N MET A 49 -1.76 -2.79 7.46
CA MET A 49 -3.17 -2.81 7.12
C MET A 49 -3.63 -4.20 6.69
N VAL A 50 -4.72 -4.66 7.30
CA VAL A 50 -5.35 -5.96 7.03
C VAL A 50 -6.83 -5.73 6.71
N LEU A 51 -7.23 -6.14 5.51
CA LEU A 51 -8.62 -6.10 5.07
C LEU A 51 -9.10 -7.51 4.74
N THR A 52 -10.23 -7.89 5.32
CA THR A 52 -10.85 -9.20 5.10
C THR A 52 -12.25 -9.00 4.51
N HIS A 53 -12.47 -9.48 3.29
CA HIS A 53 -13.65 -9.25 2.46
C HIS A 53 -13.98 -7.76 2.20
N PRO A 54 -13.01 -6.94 1.77
CA PRO A 54 -13.30 -5.56 1.37
C PRO A 54 -14.13 -5.50 0.09
N GLN A 55 -14.96 -4.46 -0.01
CA GLN A 55 -15.75 -4.14 -1.20
C GLN A 55 -15.70 -2.65 -1.51
N ASN A 56 -15.28 -2.29 -2.71
CA ASN A 56 -15.15 -0.91 -3.22
C ASN A 56 -14.21 -0.05 -2.39
N GLU A 57 -12.99 -0.53 -2.12
CA GLU A 57 -12.05 0.17 -1.26
C GLU A 57 -11.06 1.04 -2.04
N CYS A 58 -10.76 2.21 -1.46
CA CYS A 58 -9.74 3.12 -1.98
C CYS A 58 -8.74 3.48 -0.90
N THR A 59 -7.48 3.08 -1.08
CA THR A 59 -6.38 3.37 -0.17
C THR A 59 -5.36 4.30 -0.82
N THR A 60 -5.09 5.43 -0.17
CA THR A 60 -4.07 6.42 -0.59
C THR A 60 -3.08 6.66 0.54
N MET A 61 -1.78 6.57 0.23
CA MET A 61 -0.71 6.88 1.17
C MET A 61 0.32 7.83 0.54
N ALA A 62 0.69 8.88 1.29
CA ALA A 62 1.69 9.87 0.86
C ALA A 62 2.68 10.21 1.97
N PHE A 63 3.97 10.10 1.65
CA PHE A 63 5.08 10.33 2.60
C PHE A 63 6.08 11.34 2.04
N SER A 64 6.46 12.32 2.86
CA SER A 64 7.46 13.34 2.54
C SER A 64 8.59 13.34 3.57
N HIS A 65 9.83 13.16 3.11
CA HIS A 65 11.07 13.06 3.89
C HIS A 65 11.07 12.03 5.04
N PRO A 66 10.60 10.79 4.83
CA PRO A 66 10.69 9.77 5.86
C PRO A 66 12.13 9.23 6.02
N GLN A 67 12.52 8.79 7.24
CA GLN A 67 13.90 8.43 7.58
C GLN A 67 14.19 6.95 7.96
N SER A 68 13.21 6.05 8.13
CA SER A 68 13.41 4.59 8.30
C SER A 68 12.07 3.83 8.25
N ASP A 69 11.78 3.11 7.15
CA ASP A 69 10.38 2.85 6.75
C ASP A 69 10.05 1.36 6.54
N CYS A 70 8.83 0.91 6.88
CA CYS A 70 8.31 -0.40 6.48
C CYS A 70 6.78 -0.44 6.29
N ILE A 71 6.29 -1.05 5.20
CA ILE A 71 4.85 -1.11 4.86
C ILE A 71 4.46 -2.55 4.58
N THR A 72 3.39 -3.09 5.17
CA THR A 72 2.86 -4.40 4.74
C THR A 72 1.34 -4.45 4.70
N MET A 73 0.80 -4.93 3.58
CA MET A 73 -0.65 -4.97 3.31
C MET A 73 -1.15 -6.36 2.91
N ALA A 74 -2.24 -6.79 3.55
CA ALA A 74 -2.89 -8.07 3.30
C ALA A 74 -4.38 -7.87 3.00
N LEU A 75 -4.80 -8.35 1.83
CA LEU A 75 -6.21 -8.36 1.43
C LEU A 75 -6.65 -9.79 1.14
N THR A 76 -7.78 -10.16 1.73
CA THR A 76 -8.39 -11.48 1.55
C THR A 76 -9.79 -11.29 0.97
N HIS A 77 -10.03 -11.82 -0.23
CA HIS A 77 -11.25 -11.64 -1.03
C HIS A 77 -11.64 -10.18 -1.32
N PRO A 78 -10.71 -9.34 -1.82
CA PRO A 78 -11.07 -7.99 -2.24
C PRO A 78 -11.93 -7.96 -3.51
N GLN A 79 -12.82 -6.96 -3.58
CA GLN A 79 -13.69 -6.69 -4.73
C GLN A 79 -13.67 -5.19 -5.05
N TYR A 80 -13.17 -4.83 -6.24
CA TYR A 80 -13.06 -3.43 -6.71
C TYR A 80 -12.16 -2.55 -5.86
N ASP A 81 -10.87 -2.93 -5.75
CA ASP A 81 -9.94 -2.23 -4.89
C ASP A 81 -8.88 -1.43 -5.65
N CYS A 82 -8.54 -0.25 -5.10
CA CYS A 82 -7.51 0.64 -5.64
C CYS A 82 -6.51 1.07 -4.56
N ILE A 83 -5.22 0.91 -4.86
CA ILE A 83 -4.13 1.25 -3.96
C ILE A 83 -3.16 2.24 -4.65
N THR A 84 -2.96 3.40 -4.02
CA THR A 84 -2.01 4.44 -4.48
C THR A 84 -0.99 4.78 -3.39
N MET A 85 0.29 4.79 -3.76
CA MET A 85 1.39 5.13 -2.86
C MET A 85 2.39 6.11 -3.49
N ALA A 86 2.80 7.13 -2.72
CA ALA A 86 3.80 8.12 -3.11
C ALA A 86 4.82 8.40 -2.00
N LEU A 87 6.12 8.31 -2.32
CA LEU A 87 7.23 8.64 -1.41
C LEU A 87 8.17 9.69 -2.02
N THR A 88 8.47 10.73 -1.24
CA THR A 88 9.36 11.84 -1.64
C THR A 88 10.52 11.99 -0.66
N HIS A 89 11.76 11.90 -1.15
CA HIS A 89 13.01 11.87 -0.39
C HIS A 89 13.07 10.84 0.76
N PRO A 90 12.66 9.58 0.55
CA PRO A 90 12.70 8.59 1.61
C PRO A 90 14.12 8.05 1.87
N HIS A 91 14.41 7.66 3.12
CA HIS A 91 15.71 7.11 3.55
C HIS A 91 15.52 5.79 4.36
N ASN A 92 16.10 4.67 3.89
CA ASN A 92 16.02 3.26 4.36
C ASN A 92 14.58 2.63 4.40
N ASN A 93 14.08 1.97 3.34
CA ASN A 93 12.68 1.54 3.13
C ASN A 93 12.44 0.01 3.02
N CYS A 94 11.21 -0.49 3.29
CA CYS A 94 10.77 -1.84 2.89
C CYS A 94 9.23 -1.94 2.69
N ILE A 95 8.72 -2.72 1.73
CA ILE A 95 7.28 -2.83 1.39
C ILE A 95 6.92 -4.30 1.17
N THR A 96 5.80 -4.84 1.65
CA THR A 96 5.34 -6.18 1.22
C THR A 96 3.82 -6.30 1.10
N MET A 97 3.29 -6.98 0.10
CA MET A 97 1.85 -7.02 -0.21
C MET A 97 1.41 -8.42 -0.60
N ALA A 98 0.24 -8.88 -0.13
CA ALA A 98 -0.33 -10.12 -0.64
C ALA A 98 -1.86 -10.07 -0.77
N LEU A 99 -2.34 -10.46 -1.94
CA LEU A 99 -3.76 -10.54 -2.28
C LEU A 99 -4.15 -11.99 -2.52
N THR A 100 -5.18 -12.42 -1.79
CA THR A 100 -5.78 -13.74 -1.97
C THR A 100 -7.19 -13.57 -2.52
N HIS A 101 -7.41 -14.09 -3.73
CA HIS A 101 -8.70 -14.07 -4.44
C HIS A 101 -9.28 -12.67 -4.76
N PRO A 102 -8.50 -11.78 -5.39
CA PRO A 102 -9.01 -10.48 -5.83
C PRO A 102 -9.90 -10.53 -7.09
N GLN A 103 -10.71 -9.48 -7.27
CA GLN A 103 -11.51 -9.23 -8.47
C GLN A 103 -11.50 -7.74 -8.89
N ASN A 104 -10.93 -7.47 -10.09
CA ASN A 104 -10.74 -6.17 -10.76
C ASN A 104 -9.92 -5.12 -9.98
N ASP A 105 -8.58 -5.24 -9.97
CA ASP A 105 -7.70 -4.41 -9.12
C ASP A 105 -6.79 -3.43 -9.89
N CYS A 106 -6.31 -2.35 -9.26
CA CYS A 106 -5.24 -1.53 -9.85
C CYS A 106 -4.33 -0.90 -8.79
N ILE A 107 -3.01 -0.94 -8.97
CA ILE A 107 -2.02 -0.56 -7.95
C ILE A 107 -0.94 0.30 -8.59
N THR A 108 -0.72 1.56 -8.18
CA THR A 108 0.42 2.34 -8.72
C THR A 108 1.28 3.02 -7.66
N MET A 109 2.62 2.91 -7.76
CA MET A 109 3.59 3.41 -6.75
C MET A 109 4.67 4.34 -7.34
N ALA A 110 4.91 5.50 -6.73
CA ALA A 110 5.89 6.48 -7.22
C ALA A 110 6.90 6.93 -6.14
N PHE A 111 8.17 7.03 -6.52
CA PHE A 111 9.28 7.34 -5.61
C PHE A 111 10.23 8.39 -6.20
N THR A 112 10.52 9.43 -5.41
CA THR A 112 11.38 10.55 -5.80
C THR A 112 12.56 10.69 -4.84
N HIS A 113 13.80 10.64 -5.36
CA HIS A 113 15.06 10.65 -4.59
C HIS A 113 15.16 9.65 -3.41
N PRO A 114 14.88 8.35 -3.63
CA PRO A 114 14.94 7.41 -2.52
C PRO A 114 16.37 6.92 -2.22
N HIS A 115 16.67 6.62 -0.95
CA HIS A 115 17.98 6.11 -0.51
C HIS A 115 17.81 4.83 0.34
N ASN A 116 18.30 3.67 -0.13
CA ASN A 116 18.15 2.29 0.41
C ASN A 116 16.70 1.73 0.51
N ASN A 117 16.20 0.83 -0.37
CA ASN A 117 14.78 0.39 -0.44
C ASN A 117 14.56 -1.13 -0.50
N CYS A 118 13.33 -1.64 -0.25
CA CYS A 118 12.94 -3.02 -0.63
C CYS A 118 11.40 -3.19 -0.79
N ILE A 119 10.89 -4.10 -1.63
CA ILE A 119 9.47 -4.26 -2.03
C ILE A 119 9.18 -5.75 -2.26
N THR A 120 8.07 -6.34 -1.82
CA THR A 120 7.69 -7.70 -2.24
C THR A 120 6.16 -7.88 -2.38
N MET A 121 5.63 -8.57 -3.38
CA MET A 121 4.20 -8.56 -3.75
C MET A 121 3.76 -10.00 -4.05
N ALA A 122 2.56 -10.48 -3.73
CA ALA A 122 2.10 -11.77 -4.27
C ALA A 122 0.57 -11.91 -4.39
N LEU A 123 0.06 -12.38 -5.53
CA LEU A 123 -1.36 -12.53 -5.83
C LEU A 123 -1.73 -13.99 -6.15
N THR A 124 -2.86 -14.53 -5.71
CA THR A 124 -3.29 -15.91 -6.10
C THR A 124 -4.81 -16.06 -5.89
N HIS A 125 -5.74 -16.15 -6.86
CA HIS A 125 -5.78 -16.31 -8.32
C HIS A 125 -6.65 -15.17 -8.94
N PRO A 126 -6.03 -14.06 -9.39
CA PRO A 126 -6.71 -12.81 -9.81
C PRO A 126 -7.40 -12.90 -11.18
N GLN A 127 -8.32 -12.00 -11.55
CA GLN A 127 -8.69 -11.73 -12.97
C GLN A 127 -9.14 -10.27 -13.23
N ASN A 128 -8.30 -9.55 -14.01
CA ASN A 128 -8.39 -8.23 -14.71
C ASN A 128 -7.77 -6.99 -14.01
N ASP A 129 -6.49 -7.08 -13.63
CA ASP A 129 -5.81 -6.13 -12.72
C ASP A 129 -4.76 -5.19 -13.37
N CYS A 130 -4.39 -4.00 -12.87
CA CYS A 130 -3.35 -3.16 -13.51
C CYS A 130 -2.33 -2.58 -12.49
N ILE A 131 -1.02 -2.81 -12.60
CA ILE A 131 -0.05 -2.48 -11.53
C ILE A 131 1.13 -1.64 -12.03
N THR A 132 1.29 -0.34 -11.74
CA THR A 132 2.46 0.43 -12.23
C THR A 132 3.40 1.01 -11.14
N MET A 133 4.72 1.01 -11.24
CA MET A 133 5.62 1.60 -10.22
C MET A 133 6.67 2.51 -10.89
N ALA A 134 7.24 3.55 -10.27
CA ALA A 134 8.30 4.34 -10.90
C ALA A 134 9.22 5.14 -9.94
N PHE A 135 10.55 5.17 -10.19
CA PHE A 135 11.60 5.68 -9.29
C PHE A 135 12.73 6.44 -10.04
N THR A 136 13.10 7.69 -9.70
CA THR A 136 14.39 8.29 -10.21
C THR A 136 14.98 9.32 -9.21
N HIS A 137 16.23 9.31 -8.72
CA HIS A 137 17.44 8.49 -8.94
C HIS A 137 17.89 7.81 -7.63
N PRO A 138 17.53 6.53 -7.44
CA PRO A 138 17.76 5.78 -6.20
C PRO A 138 19.24 5.44 -5.94
N GLN A 139 19.66 5.19 -4.68
CA GLN A 139 21.02 4.69 -4.35
C GLN A 139 21.10 3.40 -3.46
N SER A 140 20.03 2.57 -3.36
CA SER A 140 20.08 1.08 -3.53
C SER A 140 18.75 0.37 -3.17
N ASP A 141 18.04 -0.28 -4.13
CA ASP A 141 16.65 -0.82 -3.99
C ASP A 141 16.56 -2.37 -3.84
N CYS A 142 15.40 -3.01 -3.58
CA CYS A 142 15.20 -4.45 -3.92
C CYS A 142 13.73 -4.92 -4.04
N ILE A 143 13.28 -5.51 -5.16
CA ILE A 143 11.84 -5.68 -5.50
C ILE A 143 11.50 -7.15 -5.82
N ILE A 144 10.43 -7.79 -5.29
CA ILE A 144 9.99 -9.14 -5.75
C ILE A 144 8.46 -9.34 -5.77
N MET A 145 7.84 -9.60 -6.93
CA MET A 145 6.38 -9.68 -7.16
C MET A 145 5.95 -11.11 -7.62
N VAL A 146 4.86 -11.74 -7.15
CA VAL A 146 4.47 -13.11 -7.60
C VAL A 146 2.95 -13.36 -7.69
N LEU A 147 2.40 -13.42 -8.92
CA LEU A 147 1.00 -13.74 -9.25
C LEU A 147 0.80 -15.22 -9.62
N VAL A 148 -0.26 -15.94 -9.18
CA VAL A 148 -0.59 -17.29 -9.71
C VAL A 148 -2.11 -17.59 -9.84
N LEU A 149 -2.83 -16.90 -10.73
CA LEU A 149 -3.48 -17.37 -11.99
C LEU A 149 -4.30 -16.20 -12.61
N PRO A 150 -3.64 -15.03 -12.79
CA PRO A 150 -4.20 -13.78 -13.32
C PRO A 150 -4.85 -13.95 -14.70
N GLN A 151 -5.94 -13.24 -15.05
CA GLN A 151 -6.39 -13.12 -16.47
C GLN A 151 -7.21 -11.85 -16.86
N ASN A 152 -6.65 -10.63 -16.87
CA ASN A 152 -6.45 -9.75 -18.06
C ASN A 152 -5.85 -8.41 -17.59
N ASP A 153 -4.59 -8.49 -17.18
CA ASP A 153 -3.92 -7.49 -16.34
C ASP A 153 -3.02 -6.51 -17.13
N PHE A 154 -2.59 -5.34 -16.62
CA PHE A 154 -1.43 -4.61 -17.18
C PHE A 154 -0.50 -3.90 -16.16
N ILE A 155 0.77 -4.29 -16.15
CA ILE A 155 1.75 -3.96 -15.10
C ILE A 155 2.89 -3.11 -15.69
N THR A 156 3.37 -2.04 -15.04
CA THR A 156 4.60 -1.32 -15.49
C THR A 156 5.50 -0.88 -14.32
N MET A 157 6.79 -0.65 -14.53
CA MET A 157 7.74 -0.40 -13.44
C MET A 157 8.93 0.41 -13.98
N THR A 158 9.18 1.67 -13.57
CA THR A 158 10.32 2.48 -14.05
C THR A 158 10.86 3.42 -12.99
#